data_AF-A0A969ZU05-F1
#
_entry.id   AF-A0A969ZU05-F1
#
_cell.length_a   1.000
_cell.length_b   1.000
_cell.length_c   1.000
_cell.angle_alpha   90.00
_cell.angle_beta   90.00
_cell.angle_gamma   90.00
#
_symmetry.space_group_name_H-M   'P 1'
#
loop_
_entity.id
_entity.type
_entity.pdbx_description
1 polymer ?
#
loop_
_entity_poly.entity_id
_entity_poly.type
_entity_poly.pdbx_seq_one_letter_code
_entity_poly.pdbx_strand_id
1 'polypeptide(L)'
;FNMATFDPQCITYSQMNLIFNARFYYRRLTTWTKAYLLSRYFGIGTMEAQFERLYLETLDIGEILQIIFGRQAAEEYSQLLSQYAIIANELIIAQLAGDLETVNRSVERLYQNVDARADFLQNLNPYWSAEEYRNLFYGFIEHVIELANATAARDTAREIEHFDALNEHTDRMGDTFAEGLYAYLTSGSPPAEINVPCITLEQMADIYTIRMFWFELVVWIRTYMLSRYAGTGDPEMIFARLMQVPETFVNTMKKFFPKIDVESYLQLFNTYLELIASFVTAMLENNVEELNLVTRSLYENADERAAAVSAINPFWQEEPWRDLLYANLRNTIEESNTFLTGDYERNIDIFTRLLDIAETSSTFLAQGIFDYITQNQQTAAPS
;
A
#
# COMPACT_ATOMS: atom_id res chain seq x y z
N PHE A 1 -6.89 -9.44 13.35
CA PHE A 1 -6.01 -10.47 13.93
C PHE A 1 -6.77 -11.35 14.91
N ASN A 2 -6.99 -12.61 14.55
CA ASN A 2 -7.58 -13.60 15.45
C ASN A 2 -6.44 -14.45 16.06
N MET A 3 -6.38 -14.57 17.39
CA MET A 3 -5.24 -15.15 18.12
C MET A 3 -5.10 -16.68 17.98
N ALA A 4 -5.94 -17.33 17.16
CA ALA A 4 -6.04 -18.80 17.14
C ALA A 4 -4.93 -19.49 16.32
N THR A 5 -4.27 -18.77 15.41
CA THR A 5 -3.42 -19.40 14.40
C THR A 5 -1.92 -19.11 14.56
N PHE A 6 -1.55 -17.87 14.92
CA PHE A 6 -0.16 -17.50 15.16
C PHE A 6 0.14 -17.48 16.68
N ASP A 7 1.35 -17.86 17.08
CA ASP A 7 1.82 -17.58 18.44
C ASP A 7 2.11 -16.08 18.57
N PRO A 8 1.31 -15.31 19.34
CA PRO A 8 1.49 -13.87 19.44
C PRO A 8 2.80 -13.46 20.12
N GLN A 9 3.49 -14.40 20.79
CA GLN A 9 4.79 -14.15 21.41
C GLN A 9 5.97 -14.48 20.48
N CYS A 10 5.75 -15.22 19.39
CA CYS A 10 6.81 -15.68 18.51
C CYS A 10 6.36 -15.78 17.04
N ILE A 11 6.49 -14.65 16.35
CA ILE A 11 6.34 -14.51 14.91
C ILE A 11 7.73 -14.56 14.27
N THR A 12 8.01 -15.61 13.53
CA THR A 12 9.24 -15.78 12.74
C THR A 12 9.26 -14.83 11.54
N TYR A 13 10.46 -14.61 10.99
CA TYR A 13 10.63 -13.79 9.78
C TYR A 13 9.78 -14.28 8.60
N SER A 14 9.67 -15.60 8.40
CA SER A 14 8.86 -16.18 7.32
C SER A 14 7.35 -15.95 7.52
N GLN A 15 6.85 -16.06 8.75
CA GLN A 15 5.46 -15.74 9.07
C GLN A 15 5.17 -14.25 8.85
N MET A 16 6.07 -13.38 9.30
CA MET A 16 5.97 -11.94 9.08
C MET A 16 5.90 -11.60 7.58
N ASN A 17 6.77 -12.19 6.75
CA ASN A 17 6.74 -11.96 5.30
C ASN A 17 5.49 -12.52 4.63
N LEU A 18 4.96 -13.67 5.06
CA LEU A 18 3.69 -14.18 4.56
C LEU A 18 2.55 -13.17 4.79
N ILE A 19 2.46 -12.62 6.01
CA ILE A 19 1.46 -11.60 6.36
C ILE A 19 1.65 -10.35 5.50
N PHE A 20 2.88 -9.88 5.35
CA PHE A 20 3.16 -8.67 4.58
C PHE A 20 2.89 -8.82 3.09
N ASN A 21 3.19 -9.96 2.48
CA ASN A 21 2.89 -10.20 1.06
C ASN A 21 1.38 -10.16 0.81
N ALA A 22 0.57 -10.77 1.69
CA ALA A 22 -0.88 -10.70 1.60
C ALA A 22 -1.40 -9.25 1.71
N ARG A 23 -0.88 -8.50 2.68
CA ARG A 23 -1.25 -7.08 2.86
C ARG A 23 -0.78 -6.19 1.72
N PHE A 24 0.39 -6.43 1.14
CA PHE A 24 0.88 -5.66 -0.02
C PHE A 24 -0.03 -5.83 -1.22
N TYR A 25 -0.47 -7.05 -1.53
CA TYR A 25 -1.45 -7.28 -2.59
C TYR A 25 -2.68 -6.39 -2.41
N TYR A 26 -3.29 -6.45 -1.22
CA TYR A 26 -4.49 -5.68 -0.94
C TYR A 26 -4.24 -4.16 -0.92
N ARG A 27 -3.07 -3.72 -0.44
CA ARG A 27 -2.65 -2.31 -0.47
C ARG A 27 -2.52 -1.80 -1.90
N ARG A 28 -1.94 -2.59 -2.80
CA ARG A 28 -1.82 -2.25 -4.23
C ARG A 28 -3.20 -2.22 -4.90
N LEU A 29 -4.05 -3.21 -4.64
CA LEU A 29 -5.43 -3.23 -5.13
C LEU A 29 -6.21 -1.97 -4.71
N THR A 30 -6.14 -1.58 -3.43
CA THR A 30 -6.76 -0.36 -2.91
C THR A 30 -6.20 0.90 -3.59
N THR A 31 -4.88 0.96 -3.75
CA THR A 31 -4.19 2.09 -4.39
C THR A 31 -4.64 2.26 -5.85
N TRP A 32 -4.67 1.18 -6.63
CA TRP A 32 -5.11 1.22 -8.02
C TRP A 32 -6.61 1.43 -8.15
N THR A 33 -7.40 0.99 -7.18
CA THR A 33 -8.84 1.31 -7.12
C THR A 33 -9.03 2.83 -7.00
N LYS A 34 -8.34 3.50 -6.07
CA LYS A 34 -8.37 4.97 -5.97
C LYS A 34 -7.88 5.65 -7.25
N ALA A 35 -6.77 5.19 -7.83
CA ALA A 35 -6.23 5.75 -9.07
C ALA A 35 -7.24 5.63 -10.24
N TYR A 36 -7.92 4.49 -10.36
CA TYR A 36 -8.97 4.26 -11.33
C TYR A 36 -10.17 5.19 -11.09
N LEU A 37 -10.66 5.32 -9.85
CA LEU A 37 -11.76 6.24 -9.53
C LEU A 37 -11.41 7.69 -9.90
N LEU A 38 -10.23 8.18 -9.51
CA LEU A 38 -9.76 9.52 -9.89
C LEU A 38 -9.69 9.69 -11.41
N SER A 39 -9.19 8.68 -12.13
CA SER A 39 -9.21 8.67 -13.60
C SER A 39 -10.63 8.82 -14.16
N ARG A 40 -11.58 8.03 -13.64
CA ARG A 40 -12.96 8.01 -14.13
C ARG A 40 -13.71 9.31 -13.86
N TYR A 41 -13.61 9.88 -12.67
CA TYR A 41 -14.38 11.07 -12.27
C TYR A 41 -13.75 12.40 -12.67
N PHE A 42 -12.43 12.44 -12.89
CA PHE A 42 -11.72 13.67 -13.29
C PHE A 42 -11.19 13.64 -14.73
N GLY A 43 -11.35 12.53 -15.45
CA GLY A 43 -10.89 12.41 -16.84
C GLY A 43 -9.36 12.38 -16.97
N ILE A 44 -8.68 11.76 -16.01
CA ILE A 44 -7.22 11.65 -15.96
C ILE A 44 -6.79 10.38 -16.72
N GLY A 45 -6.08 10.55 -17.82
CA GLY A 45 -5.67 9.43 -18.69
C GLY A 45 -6.84 8.76 -19.43
N THR A 46 -6.57 7.61 -20.05
CA THR A 46 -7.59 6.83 -20.75
C THR A 46 -8.28 5.85 -19.81
N MET A 47 -9.54 5.51 -20.11
CA MET A 47 -10.29 4.51 -19.33
C MET A 47 -9.57 3.16 -19.37
N GLU A 48 -9.14 2.79 -20.58
CA GLU A 48 -8.65 1.48 -20.94
C GLU A 48 -7.35 1.18 -20.21
N ALA A 49 -6.38 2.10 -20.26
CA ALA A 49 -5.07 1.88 -19.61
C ALA A 49 -5.19 1.78 -18.08
N GLN A 50 -6.03 2.62 -17.47
CA GLN A 50 -6.22 2.59 -16.02
C GLN A 50 -7.00 1.36 -15.55
N PHE A 51 -8.03 0.97 -16.32
CA PHE A 51 -8.76 -0.27 -16.04
C PHE A 51 -7.87 -1.50 -16.24
N GLU A 52 -7.07 -1.56 -17.30
CA GLU A 52 -6.13 -2.65 -17.55
C GLU A 52 -5.16 -2.82 -16.37
N ARG A 53 -4.61 -1.72 -15.84
CA ARG A 53 -3.72 -1.80 -14.68
C ARG A 53 -4.43 -2.29 -13.43
N LEU A 54 -5.60 -1.74 -13.09
CA LEU A 54 -6.40 -2.22 -11.96
C LEU A 54 -6.78 -3.70 -12.13
N TYR A 55 -7.11 -4.11 -13.36
CA TYR A 55 -7.46 -5.48 -13.69
C TYR A 55 -6.30 -6.43 -13.42
N LEU A 56 -5.07 -6.08 -13.84
CA LEU A 56 -3.87 -6.89 -13.55
C LEU A 56 -3.65 -7.02 -12.03
N GLU A 57 -3.66 -5.89 -11.31
CA GLU A 57 -3.47 -5.87 -9.85
C GLU A 57 -4.56 -6.65 -9.11
N THR A 58 -5.77 -6.73 -9.67
CA THR A 58 -6.83 -7.56 -9.12
C THR A 58 -6.47 -9.05 -9.19
N LEU A 59 -5.80 -9.49 -10.26
CA LEU A 59 -5.48 -10.90 -10.50
C LEU A 59 -4.22 -11.40 -9.78
N ASP A 60 -3.34 -10.50 -9.33
CA ASP A 60 -2.00 -10.86 -8.80
C ASP A 60 -2.03 -11.82 -7.59
N ILE A 61 -3.09 -11.83 -6.78
CA ILE A 61 -3.25 -12.82 -5.69
C ILE A 61 -3.30 -14.26 -6.21
N GLY A 62 -3.65 -14.45 -7.49
CA GLY A 62 -3.59 -15.73 -8.17
C GLY A 62 -2.18 -16.33 -8.18
N GLU A 63 -1.12 -15.51 -8.16
CA GLU A 63 0.26 -16.00 -8.07
C GLU A 63 0.54 -16.69 -6.73
N ILE A 64 0.04 -16.10 -5.63
CA ILE A 64 0.15 -16.69 -4.29
C ILE A 64 -0.61 -18.02 -4.25
N LEU A 65 -1.84 -18.05 -4.78
CA LEU A 65 -2.64 -19.27 -4.83
C LEU A 65 -2.01 -20.34 -5.72
N GLN A 66 -1.38 -19.97 -6.83
CA GLN A 66 -0.72 -20.91 -7.73
C GLN A 66 0.42 -21.65 -7.04
N ILE A 67 1.22 -20.93 -6.25
CA ILE A 67 2.37 -21.50 -5.53
C ILE A 67 1.89 -22.53 -4.48
N ILE A 68 0.77 -22.26 -3.81
CA ILE A 68 0.32 -23.06 -2.65
C ILE A 68 -0.66 -24.17 -3.04
N PHE A 69 -1.62 -23.88 -3.92
CA PHE A 69 -2.72 -24.76 -4.27
C PHE A 69 -2.68 -25.25 -5.73
N GLY A 70 -1.72 -24.77 -6.52
CA GLY A 70 -1.52 -25.19 -7.90
C GLY A 70 -2.31 -24.37 -8.93
N ARG A 71 -1.99 -24.62 -10.21
CA ARG A 71 -2.46 -23.82 -11.34
C ARG A 71 -3.98 -23.80 -11.49
N GLN A 72 -4.66 -24.93 -11.31
CA GLN A 72 -6.11 -25.01 -11.50
C GLN A 72 -6.85 -24.08 -10.53
N ALA A 73 -6.48 -24.11 -9.24
CA ALA A 73 -7.10 -23.25 -8.23
C ALA A 73 -6.85 -21.76 -8.53
N ALA A 74 -5.63 -21.41 -8.94
CA ALA A 74 -5.30 -20.05 -9.34
C ALA A 74 -6.13 -19.58 -10.56
N GLU A 75 -6.29 -20.41 -11.58
CA GLU A 75 -7.08 -20.10 -12.78
C GLU A 75 -8.57 -19.92 -12.43
N GLU A 76 -9.15 -20.81 -11.61
CA GLU A 76 -10.55 -20.72 -11.18
C GLU A 76 -10.81 -19.44 -10.36
N TYR A 77 -9.92 -19.09 -9.42
CA TYR A 77 -10.07 -17.86 -8.64
C TYR A 77 -9.88 -16.60 -9.50
N SER A 78 -8.90 -16.61 -10.41
CA SER A 78 -8.68 -15.51 -11.35
C SER A 78 -9.91 -15.24 -12.21
N GLN A 79 -10.67 -16.26 -12.62
CA GLN A 79 -11.93 -16.05 -13.35
C GLN A 79 -12.99 -15.31 -12.50
N LEU A 80 -13.08 -15.61 -11.21
CA LEU A 80 -13.98 -14.91 -10.30
C LEU A 80 -13.54 -13.45 -10.07
N LEU A 81 -12.23 -13.22 -9.96
CA LEU A 81 -11.65 -11.89 -9.83
C LEU A 81 -11.81 -11.04 -11.09
N SER A 82 -11.64 -11.64 -12.28
CA SER A 82 -11.93 -10.99 -13.57
C SER A 82 -13.38 -10.52 -13.65
N GLN A 83 -14.32 -11.37 -13.22
CA GLN A 83 -15.73 -11.00 -13.16
C GLN A 83 -15.96 -9.82 -12.22
N TYR A 84 -15.36 -9.84 -11.02
CA TYR A 84 -15.41 -8.72 -10.08
C TYR A 84 -14.95 -7.41 -10.75
N ALA A 85 -13.74 -7.39 -11.33
CA ALA A 85 -13.18 -6.19 -11.93
C ALA A 85 -14.06 -5.65 -13.05
N ILE A 86 -14.60 -6.53 -13.92
CA ILE A 86 -15.50 -6.14 -15.02
C ILE A 86 -16.80 -5.54 -14.49
N ILE A 87 -17.42 -6.16 -13.47
CA ILE A 87 -18.68 -5.68 -12.89
C ILE A 87 -18.44 -4.34 -12.16
N ALA A 88 -17.33 -4.20 -11.44
CA ALA A 88 -16.96 -2.94 -10.78
C ALA A 88 -16.75 -1.81 -11.81
N ASN A 89 -16.11 -2.09 -12.94
CA ASN A 89 -15.99 -1.13 -14.04
C ASN A 89 -17.36 -0.77 -14.64
N GLU A 90 -18.26 -1.74 -14.84
CA GLU A 90 -19.65 -1.50 -15.29
C GLU A 90 -20.42 -0.58 -14.30
N LEU A 91 -20.26 -0.82 -13.00
CA LEU A 91 -20.86 0.02 -11.94
C LEU A 91 -20.40 1.47 -12.05
N ILE A 92 -19.08 1.73 -12.15
CA ILE A 92 -18.55 3.09 -12.22
C ILE A 92 -18.98 3.79 -13.51
N ILE A 93 -19.02 3.08 -14.65
CA ILE A 93 -19.54 3.63 -15.91
C ILE A 93 -21.02 4.01 -15.78
N ALA A 94 -21.85 3.13 -15.19
CA ALA A 94 -23.27 3.39 -15.00
C ALA A 94 -23.53 4.56 -14.05
N GLN A 95 -22.74 4.67 -12.98
CA GLN A 95 -22.81 5.78 -12.03
C GLN A 95 -22.51 7.12 -12.71
N LEU A 96 -21.47 7.18 -13.55
CA LEU A 96 -21.14 8.38 -14.35
C LEU A 96 -22.25 8.73 -15.36
N ALA A 97 -22.94 7.73 -15.91
CA ALA A 97 -24.05 7.92 -16.84
C ALA A 97 -25.39 8.27 -16.15
N GLY A 98 -25.47 8.17 -14.82
CA GLY A 98 -26.72 8.29 -14.07
C GLY A 98 -27.71 7.14 -14.32
N ASP A 99 -27.22 5.99 -14.80
CA ASP A 99 -28.03 4.81 -15.09
C ASP A 99 -28.26 3.98 -13.80
N LEU A 100 -29.30 4.36 -13.05
CA LEU A 100 -29.67 3.71 -11.80
C LEU A 100 -30.06 2.24 -11.95
N GLU A 101 -30.59 1.84 -13.12
CA GLU A 101 -30.96 0.44 -13.37
C GLU A 101 -29.70 -0.43 -13.45
N THR A 102 -28.72 0.00 -14.25
CA THR A 102 -27.44 -0.72 -14.35
C THR A 102 -26.64 -0.65 -13.05
N VAL A 103 -26.67 0.48 -12.32
CA VAL A 103 -26.05 0.57 -10.98
C VAL A 103 -26.58 -0.52 -10.05
N ASN A 104 -27.91 -0.61 -9.89
CA ASN A 104 -28.52 -1.60 -8.99
C ASN A 104 -28.20 -3.04 -9.42
N ARG A 105 -28.27 -3.33 -10.73
CA ARG A 105 -27.94 -4.64 -11.28
C ARG A 105 -26.46 -5.01 -11.06
N SER A 106 -25.55 -4.06 -11.22
CA SER A 106 -24.12 -4.28 -11.01
C SER A 106 -23.80 -4.54 -9.54
N VAL A 107 -24.44 -3.82 -8.60
CA VAL A 107 -24.30 -4.07 -7.15
C VAL A 107 -24.78 -5.48 -6.79
N GLU A 108 -25.95 -5.92 -7.30
CA GLU A 108 -26.44 -7.28 -7.07
C GLU A 108 -25.45 -8.35 -7.58
N ARG A 109 -24.90 -8.15 -8.79
CA ARG A 109 -23.90 -9.05 -9.38
C ARG A 109 -22.57 -9.04 -8.62
N LEU A 110 -22.14 -7.91 -8.06
CA LEU A 110 -20.98 -7.85 -7.19
C LEU A 110 -21.19 -8.71 -5.95
N TYR A 111 -22.37 -8.65 -5.32
CA TYR A 111 -22.66 -9.47 -4.15
C TYR A 111 -22.75 -10.97 -4.48
N GLN A 112 -23.32 -11.34 -5.62
CA GLN A 112 -23.27 -12.73 -6.10
C GLN A 112 -21.83 -13.21 -6.35
N ASN A 113 -20.96 -12.33 -6.88
CA ASN A 113 -19.55 -12.63 -7.06
C ASN A 113 -18.83 -12.80 -5.72
N VAL A 114 -19.15 -11.98 -4.71
CA VAL A 114 -18.65 -12.14 -3.34
C VAL A 114 -19.00 -13.51 -2.78
N ASP A 115 -20.26 -13.94 -2.91
CA ASP A 115 -20.71 -15.26 -2.45
C ASP A 115 -19.91 -16.39 -3.12
N ALA A 116 -19.77 -16.33 -4.44
CA ALA A 116 -19.01 -17.32 -5.20
C ALA A 116 -17.53 -17.37 -4.79
N ARG A 117 -16.90 -16.21 -4.56
CA ARG A 117 -15.49 -16.13 -4.11
C ARG A 117 -15.32 -16.67 -2.70
N ALA A 118 -16.24 -16.37 -1.79
CA ALA A 118 -16.17 -16.85 -0.41
C ALA A 118 -16.35 -18.37 -0.33
N ASP A 119 -17.30 -18.93 -1.08
CA ASP A 119 -17.49 -20.39 -1.15
C ASP A 119 -16.29 -21.09 -1.79
N PHE A 120 -15.71 -20.50 -2.85
CA PHE A 120 -14.49 -20.99 -3.46
C PHE A 120 -13.33 -21.06 -2.45
N LEU A 121 -13.06 -19.97 -1.71
CA LEU A 121 -11.96 -19.92 -0.76
C LEU A 121 -12.13 -20.94 0.37
N GLN A 122 -13.34 -21.11 0.91
CA GLN A 122 -13.60 -22.13 1.94
C GLN A 122 -13.36 -23.56 1.42
N ASN A 123 -13.75 -23.85 0.18
CA ASN A 123 -13.50 -25.16 -0.42
C ASN A 123 -12.01 -25.39 -0.72
N LEU A 124 -11.26 -24.33 -0.99
CA LEU A 124 -9.84 -24.39 -1.28
C LEU A 124 -9.00 -24.62 -0.02
N ASN A 125 -9.38 -23.99 1.09
CA ASN A 125 -8.65 -24.06 2.35
C ASN A 125 -9.62 -24.25 3.52
N PRO A 126 -9.55 -25.37 4.26
CA PRO A 126 -10.46 -25.64 5.39
C PRO A 126 -10.33 -24.64 6.56
N TYR A 127 -9.29 -23.81 6.56
CA TYR A 127 -9.08 -22.75 7.55
C TYR A 127 -9.65 -21.40 7.14
N TRP A 128 -10.26 -21.31 5.96
CA TRP A 128 -10.97 -20.13 5.47
C TRP A 128 -12.48 -20.34 5.58
N SER A 129 -13.19 -19.43 6.25
CA SER A 129 -14.65 -19.49 6.39
C SER A 129 -15.32 -18.64 5.31
N ALA A 130 -16.31 -19.21 4.62
CA ALA A 130 -17.09 -18.46 3.63
C ALA A 130 -17.91 -17.34 4.30
N GLU A 131 -18.32 -17.49 5.56
CA GLU A 131 -19.00 -16.41 6.30
C GLU A 131 -18.07 -15.22 6.53
N GLU A 132 -16.84 -15.48 6.96
CA GLU A 132 -15.85 -14.43 7.20
C GLU A 132 -15.47 -13.70 5.90
N TYR A 133 -15.22 -14.46 4.82
CA TYR A 133 -14.90 -13.87 3.53
C TYR A 133 -16.06 -13.09 2.91
N ARG A 134 -17.32 -13.51 3.09
CA ARG A 134 -18.47 -12.69 2.69
C ARG A 134 -18.46 -11.35 3.38
N ASN A 135 -18.31 -11.32 4.71
CA ASN A 135 -18.28 -10.07 5.47
C ASN A 135 -17.13 -9.15 5.04
N LEU A 136 -15.94 -9.73 4.83
CA LEU A 136 -14.78 -8.98 4.36
C LEU A 136 -14.99 -8.41 2.94
N PHE A 137 -15.47 -9.22 2.01
CA PHE A 137 -15.65 -8.76 0.63
C PHE A 137 -16.84 -7.80 0.49
N TYR A 138 -17.95 -8.01 1.21
CA TYR A 138 -19.04 -7.03 1.24
C TYR A 138 -18.58 -5.67 1.77
N GLY A 139 -17.87 -5.64 2.90
CA GLY A 139 -17.32 -4.40 3.43
C GLY A 139 -16.35 -3.71 2.45
N PHE A 140 -15.56 -4.48 1.71
CA PHE A 140 -14.68 -3.93 0.68
C PHE A 140 -15.46 -3.24 -0.44
N ILE A 141 -16.52 -3.88 -0.95
CA ILE A 141 -17.41 -3.27 -1.95
C ILE A 141 -18.06 -1.99 -1.41
N GLU A 142 -18.54 -2.01 -0.17
CA GLU A 142 -19.15 -0.84 0.47
C GLU A 142 -18.16 0.33 0.58
N HIS A 143 -16.94 0.08 1.05
CA HIS A 143 -15.89 1.11 1.13
C HIS A 143 -15.51 1.67 -0.25
N VAL A 144 -15.42 0.83 -1.28
CA VAL A 144 -15.15 1.28 -2.65
C VAL A 144 -16.29 2.15 -3.21
N ILE A 145 -17.55 1.80 -2.92
CA ILE A 145 -18.72 2.60 -3.32
C ILE A 145 -18.71 3.95 -2.59
N GLU A 146 -18.44 3.99 -1.28
CA GLU A 146 -18.37 5.26 -0.53
C GLU A 146 -17.22 6.14 -1.01
N LEU A 147 -16.05 5.54 -1.33
CA LEU A 147 -14.94 6.26 -1.94
C LEU A 147 -15.35 6.85 -3.31
N ALA A 148 -15.99 6.06 -4.17
CA ALA A 148 -16.49 6.52 -5.46
C ALA A 148 -17.51 7.65 -5.32
N ASN A 149 -18.41 7.57 -4.34
CA ASN A 149 -19.39 8.61 -4.03
C ASN A 149 -18.72 9.91 -3.56
N ALA A 150 -17.71 9.82 -2.68
CA ALA A 150 -16.96 10.98 -2.20
C ALA A 150 -16.18 11.65 -3.35
N THR A 151 -15.51 10.86 -4.18
CA THR A 151 -14.80 11.33 -5.38
C THR A 151 -15.77 12.00 -6.37
N ALA A 152 -16.94 11.40 -6.62
CA ALA A 152 -17.97 11.98 -7.49
C ALA A 152 -18.52 13.31 -6.94
N ALA A 153 -18.69 13.40 -5.62
CA ALA A 153 -19.13 14.60 -4.93
C ALA A 153 -18.04 15.68 -4.84
N ARG A 154 -16.79 15.36 -5.20
CA ARG A 154 -15.59 16.21 -5.03
C ARG A 154 -15.40 16.64 -3.57
N ASP A 155 -15.77 15.77 -2.65
CA ASP A 155 -15.62 15.98 -1.21
C ASP A 155 -14.28 15.40 -0.76
N THR A 156 -13.25 16.26 -0.75
CA THR A 156 -11.88 15.85 -0.40
C THR A 156 -11.78 15.30 1.02
N ALA A 157 -12.56 15.82 1.98
CA ALA A 157 -12.52 15.34 3.36
C ALA A 157 -13.06 13.91 3.45
N ARG A 158 -14.21 13.65 2.80
CA ARG A 158 -14.78 12.31 2.75
C ARG A 158 -13.94 11.34 1.93
N GLU A 159 -13.28 11.80 0.86
CA GLU A 159 -12.37 10.95 0.08
C GLU A 159 -11.20 10.47 0.95
N ILE A 160 -10.58 11.36 1.74
CA ILE A 160 -9.51 11.01 2.67
C ILE A 160 -10.02 10.00 3.72
N GLU A 161 -11.16 10.29 4.35
CA GLU A 161 -11.76 9.42 5.37
C GLU A 161 -12.05 8.02 4.84
N HIS A 162 -12.73 7.91 3.69
CA HIS A 162 -13.09 6.61 3.13
C HIS A 162 -11.89 5.86 2.56
N PHE A 163 -10.85 6.55 2.08
CA PHE A 163 -9.61 5.90 1.66
C PHE A 163 -8.82 5.33 2.85
N ASP A 164 -8.72 6.08 3.95
CA ASP A 164 -8.10 5.59 5.18
C ASP A 164 -8.87 4.37 5.76
N ALA A 165 -10.20 4.43 5.77
CA ALA A 165 -11.04 3.30 6.20
C ALA A 165 -10.92 2.08 5.27
N LEU A 166 -10.84 2.30 3.96
CA LEU A 166 -10.63 1.22 2.99
C LEU A 166 -9.26 0.55 3.21
N ASN A 167 -8.21 1.33 3.45
CA ASN A 167 -6.89 0.80 3.78
C ASN A 167 -6.94 -0.10 5.02
N GLU A 168 -7.51 0.37 6.14
CA GLU A 168 -7.66 -0.43 7.37
C GLU A 168 -8.46 -1.72 7.12
N HIS A 169 -9.55 -1.63 6.37
CA HIS A 169 -10.36 -2.80 6.02
C HIS A 169 -9.56 -3.81 5.20
N THR A 170 -8.79 -3.34 4.22
CA THR A 170 -7.96 -4.20 3.39
C THR A 170 -6.76 -4.81 4.12
N ASP A 171 -6.25 -4.16 5.16
CA ASP A 171 -5.22 -4.73 6.03
C ASP A 171 -5.79 -5.96 6.79
N ARG A 172 -7.04 -5.88 7.26
CA ARG A 172 -7.75 -7.03 7.87
C ARG A 172 -7.96 -8.17 6.88
N MET A 173 -8.26 -7.85 5.61
CA MET A 173 -8.38 -8.86 4.56
C MET A 173 -7.06 -9.60 4.33
N GLY A 174 -5.94 -8.85 4.31
CA GLY A 174 -4.60 -9.42 4.24
C GLY A 174 -4.28 -10.34 5.43
N ASP A 175 -4.67 -9.93 6.64
CA ASP A 175 -4.49 -10.72 7.85
C ASP A 175 -5.24 -12.05 7.79
N THR A 176 -6.55 -12.03 7.52
CA THR A 176 -7.37 -13.24 7.42
C THR A 176 -6.83 -14.19 6.33
N PHE A 177 -6.39 -13.63 5.20
CA PHE A 177 -5.78 -14.43 4.12
C PHE A 177 -4.49 -15.10 4.58
N ALA A 178 -3.56 -14.36 5.19
CA ALA A 178 -2.30 -14.89 5.67
C ALA A 178 -2.47 -15.90 6.83
N GLU A 179 -3.39 -15.63 7.75
CA GLU A 179 -3.75 -16.54 8.85
C GLU A 179 -4.17 -17.91 8.31
N GLY A 180 -5.11 -17.96 7.37
CA GLY A 180 -5.54 -19.25 6.82
C GLY A 180 -4.50 -19.93 5.93
N LEU A 181 -3.66 -19.19 5.19
CA LEU A 181 -2.51 -19.79 4.49
C LEU A 181 -1.53 -20.44 5.47
N TYR A 182 -1.21 -19.75 6.56
CA TYR A 182 -0.31 -20.28 7.59
C TYR A 182 -0.88 -21.55 8.22
N ALA A 183 -2.17 -21.53 8.59
CA ALA A 183 -2.87 -22.69 9.14
C ALA A 183 -2.79 -23.90 8.18
N TYR A 184 -3.04 -23.66 6.89
CA TYR A 184 -2.99 -24.70 5.87
C TYR A 184 -1.60 -25.30 5.74
N LEU A 185 -0.57 -24.46 5.59
CA LEU A 185 0.82 -24.89 5.39
C LEU A 185 1.41 -25.61 6.61
N THR A 186 0.95 -25.27 7.81
CA THR A 186 1.44 -25.88 9.05
C THR A 186 0.56 -27.02 9.55
N SER A 187 -0.60 -27.25 8.93
CA SER A 187 -1.48 -28.35 9.27
C SER A 187 -0.75 -29.70 9.16
N GLY A 188 -0.78 -30.49 10.24
CA GLY A 188 -0.10 -31.79 10.31
C GLY A 188 1.42 -31.73 10.52
N SER A 189 2.02 -30.53 10.66
CA SER A 189 3.42 -30.40 11.07
C SER A 189 3.57 -30.49 12.59
N PRO A 190 4.61 -31.15 13.12
CA PRO A 190 4.95 -31.02 14.54
C PRO A 190 5.28 -29.56 14.88
N PRO A 191 5.08 -29.11 16.12
CA PRO A 191 5.48 -27.76 16.53
C PRO A 191 6.96 -27.54 16.20
N ALA A 192 7.26 -26.39 15.61
CA ALA A 192 8.61 -26.05 15.16
C ALA A 192 9.64 -26.14 16.29
N GLU A 193 10.89 -26.46 15.94
CA GLU A 193 12.00 -26.59 16.88
C GLU A 193 12.22 -25.34 17.74
N ILE A 194 12.56 -25.58 19.01
CA ILE A 194 12.79 -24.58 20.05
C ILE A 194 14.16 -23.91 19.81
N ASN A 195 14.30 -23.04 18.78
CA ASN A 195 15.28 -21.92 18.76
C ASN A 195 15.23 -21.01 17.51
N VAL A 196 14.07 -20.79 16.87
CA VAL A 196 14.01 -19.87 15.71
C VAL A 196 13.87 -18.42 16.20
N PRO A 197 14.71 -17.47 15.72
CA PRO A 197 14.53 -16.06 16.05
C PRO A 197 13.14 -15.56 15.63
N CYS A 198 12.47 -14.85 16.54
CA CYS A 198 11.12 -14.36 16.34
C CYS A 198 10.86 -13.06 17.09
N ILE A 199 9.78 -12.38 16.71
CA ILE A 199 9.30 -11.13 17.30
C ILE A 199 7.88 -11.31 17.82
N THR A 200 7.42 -10.42 18.68
CA THR A 200 6.01 -10.46 19.12
C THR A 200 5.07 -9.97 18.02
N LEU A 201 3.78 -10.30 18.12
CA LEU A 201 2.75 -9.78 17.23
C LEU A 201 2.67 -8.24 17.27
N GLU A 202 2.87 -7.64 18.44
CA GLU A 202 2.94 -6.19 18.60
C GLU A 202 4.12 -5.59 17.83
N GLN A 203 5.31 -6.19 17.95
CA GLN A 203 6.48 -5.77 17.18
C GLN A 203 6.25 -5.93 15.67
N MET A 204 5.59 -7.02 15.23
CA MET A 204 5.24 -7.22 13.83
C MET A 204 4.26 -6.14 13.33
N ALA A 205 3.25 -5.78 14.13
CA ALA A 205 2.31 -4.72 13.81
C ALA A 205 3.00 -3.35 13.70
N ASP A 206 3.96 -3.05 14.59
CA ASP A 206 4.75 -1.83 14.50
C ASP A 206 5.69 -1.83 13.26
N ILE A 207 6.31 -2.97 12.93
CA ILE A 207 7.08 -3.12 11.68
C ILE A 207 6.17 -2.93 10.46
N TYR A 208 4.93 -3.39 10.51
CA TYR A 208 3.97 -3.19 9.44
C TYR A 208 3.70 -1.70 9.17
N THR A 209 3.45 -0.93 10.23
CA THR A 209 3.28 0.53 10.13
C THR A 209 4.48 1.19 9.46
N ILE A 210 5.69 0.75 9.82
CA ILE A 210 6.94 1.19 9.20
C ILE A 210 7.02 0.80 7.71
N ARG A 211 6.52 -0.38 7.34
CA ARG A 211 6.50 -0.83 5.95
C ARG A 211 5.50 -0.05 5.10
N MET A 212 4.31 0.22 5.65
CA MET A 212 3.25 0.93 4.92
C MET A 212 3.57 2.40 4.67
N PHE A 213 4.42 3.01 5.52
CA PHE A 213 4.89 4.38 5.33
C PHE A 213 5.33 4.70 3.89
N TRP A 214 6.07 3.82 3.24
CA TRP A 214 6.58 4.09 1.89
C TRP A 214 5.49 4.07 0.82
N PHE A 215 4.50 3.19 0.96
CA PHE A 215 3.32 3.18 0.09
C PHE A 215 2.49 4.43 0.32
N GLU A 216 2.21 4.76 1.58
CA GLU A 216 1.49 5.98 1.96
C GLU A 216 2.17 7.23 1.40
N LEU A 217 3.49 7.34 1.55
CA LEU A 217 4.26 8.48 1.07
C LEU A 217 4.12 8.65 -0.45
N VAL A 218 4.30 7.56 -1.22
CA VAL A 218 4.14 7.55 -2.68
C VAL A 218 2.71 7.92 -3.09
N VAL A 219 1.70 7.31 -2.47
CA VAL A 219 0.28 7.52 -2.80
C VAL A 219 -0.17 8.96 -2.47
N TRP A 220 0.23 9.50 -1.32
CA TRP A 220 -0.16 10.84 -0.92
C TRP A 220 0.61 11.93 -1.68
N ILE A 221 1.89 11.72 -2.04
CA ILE A 221 2.61 12.61 -2.95
C ILE A 221 1.91 12.65 -4.31
N ARG A 222 1.57 11.49 -4.88
CA ARG A 222 0.81 11.41 -6.13
C ARG A 222 -0.53 12.12 -6.03
N THR A 223 -1.28 11.89 -4.93
CA THR A 223 -2.58 12.54 -4.70
C THR A 223 -2.43 14.07 -4.64
N TYR A 224 -1.40 14.56 -3.96
CA TYR A 224 -1.07 15.99 -3.93
C TYR A 224 -0.72 16.53 -5.32
N MET A 225 0.14 15.86 -6.09
CA MET A 225 0.46 16.25 -7.45
C MET A 225 -0.80 16.31 -8.34
N LEU A 226 -1.67 15.31 -8.26
CA LEU A 226 -2.94 15.30 -8.98
C LEU A 226 -3.86 16.44 -8.57
N SER A 227 -3.90 16.84 -7.29
CA SER A 227 -4.69 18.02 -6.89
C SER A 227 -4.12 19.31 -7.48
N ARG A 228 -2.80 19.42 -7.60
CA ARG A 228 -2.11 20.61 -8.14
C ARG A 228 -2.19 20.70 -9.67
N TYR A 229 -2.01 19.59 -10.38
CA TYR A 229 -1.98 19.57 -11.86
C TYR A 229 -3.37 19.38 -12.49
N ALA A 230 -4.24 18.58 -11.87
CA ALA A 230 -5.52 18.16 -12.46
C ALA A 230 -6.76 18.59 -11.64
N GLY A 231 -6.58 19.26 -10.49
CA GLY A 231 -7.69 19.79 -9.69
C GLY A 231 -8.60 18.70 -9.09
N THR A 232 -8.00 17.59 -8.66
CA THR A 232 -8.72 16.42 -8.11
C THR A 232 -9.28 16.60 -6.69
N GLY A 233 -8.97 17.71 -6.02
CA GLY A 233 -9.40 17.99 -4.66
C GLY A 233 -8.73 19.24 -4.10
N ASP A 234 -8.96 19.51 -2.82
CA ASP A 234 -8.32 20.59 -2.07
C ASP A 234 -6.83 20.27 -1.80
N PRO A 235 -5.88 20.95 -2.45
CA PRO A 235 -4.46 20.63 -2.32
C PRO A 235 -3.90 20.94 -0.93
N GLU A 236 -4.44 21.92 -0.21
CA GLU A 236 -4.03 22.24 1.15
C GLU A 236 -4.44 21.12 2.13
N MET A 237 -5.67 20.60 2.01
CA MET A 237 -6.15 19.50 2.82
C MET A 237 -5.37 18.21 2.54
N ILE A 238 -5.11 17.92 1.27
CA ILE A 238 -4.32 16.74 0.87
C ILE A 238 -2.88 16.86 1.37
N PHE A 239 -2.26 18.04 1.26
CA PHE A 239 -0.91 18.26 1.78
C PHE A 239 -0.85 18.13 3.31
N ALA A 240 -1.86 18.63 4.02
CA ALA A 240 -1.95 18.46 5.47
C ALA A 240 -2.04 16.97 5.88
N ARG A 241 -2.80 16.15 5.13
CA ARG A 241 -2.84 14.69 5.37
C ARG A 241 -1.52 14.00 5.02
N LEU A 242 -0.86 14.41 3.94
CA LEU A 242 0.46 13.91 3.55
C LEU A 242 1.51 14.17 4.65
N MET A 243 1.49 15.34 5.28
CA MET A 243 2.41 15.70 6.37
C MET A 243 2.24 14.82 7.63
N GLN A 244 1.10 14.15 7.81
CA GLN A 244 0.89 13.20 8.92
C GLN A 244 1.56 11.84 8.70
N VAL A 245 1.88 11.50 7.44
CA VAL A 245 2.46 10.19 7.08
C VAL A 245 3.83 9.98 7.75
N PRO A 246 4.79 10.95 7.70
CA PRO A 246 6.06 10.82 8.41
C PRO A 246 5.95 10.80 9.93
N GLU A 247 4.98 11.51 10.52
CA GLU A 247 4.82 11.57 11.98
C GLU A 247 4.57 10.18 12.58
N THR A 248 3.64 9.42 11.98
CA THR A 248 3.34 8.05 12.42
C THR A 248 4.56 7.13 12.27
N PHE A 249 5.29 7.25 11.18
CA PHE A 249 6.51 6.48 10.93
C PHE A 249 7.61 6.75 11.97
N VAL A 250 7.96 8.02 12.20
CA VAL A 250 9.03 8.40 13.13
C VAL A 250 8.67 8.01 14.57
N ASN A 251 7.41 8.21 14.98
CA ASN A 251 6.94 7.80 16.30
C ASN A 251 6.99 6.28 16.50
N THR A 252 6.69 5.51 15.46
CA THR A 252 6.79 4.04 15.50
C THR A 252 8.25 3.59 15.54
N MET A 253 9.14 4.22 14.78
CA MET A 253 10.59 3.96 14.81
C MET A 253 11.19 4.15 16.21
N LYS A 254 10.73 5.16 16.97
CA LYS A 254 11.19 5.40 18.35
C LYS A 254 10.96 4.20 19.29
N LYS A 255 9.92 3.39 19.05
CA LYS A 255 9.62 2.20 19.86
C LYS A 255 10.76 1.17 19.78
N PHE A 256 11.40 1.05 18.62
CA PHE A 256 12.53 0.14 18.41
C PHE A 256 13.88 0.80 18.71
N PHE A 257 13.99 2.10 18.48
CA PHE A 257 15.24 2.85 18.63
C PHE A 257 15.03 4.05 19.57
N PRO A 258 15.03 3.86 20.90
CA PRO A 258 14.66 4.91 21.87
C PRO A 258 15.58 6.14 21.88
N LYS A 259 16.76 6.04 21.25
CA LYS A 259 17.75 7.12 21.15
C LYS A 259 17.53 8.05 19.96
N ILE A 260 16.59 7.75 19.07
CA ILE A 260 16.24 8.64 17.96
C ILE A 260 15.70 9.95 18.53
N ASP A 261 16.23 11.06 18.05
CA ASP A 261 15.60 12.37 18.17
C ASP A 261 14.47 12.48 17.14
N VAL A 262 13.23 12.38 17.64
CA VAL A 262 12.01 12.41 16.81
C VAL A 262 11.88 13.72 16.05
N GLU A 263 12.22 14.85 16.67
CA GLU A 263 12.02 16.17 16.05
C GLU A 263 12.98 16.33 14.88
N SER A 264 14.27 16.07 15.10
CA SER A 264 15.29 16.12 14.07
C SER A 264 15.03 15.13 12.92
N TYR A 265 14.57 13.90 13.23
CA TYR A 265 14.31 12.90 12.20
C TYR A 265 13.04 13.22 11.39
N LEU A 266 11.98 13.71 12.04
CA LEU A 266 10.77 14.16 11.36
C LEU A 266 11.04 15.36 10.46
N GLN A 267 11.91 16.29 10.88
CA GLN A 267 12.26 17.46 10.10
C GLN A 267 12.85 17.11 8.72
N LEU A 268 13.62 16.02 8.60
CA LEU A 268 14.14 15.56 7.31
C LEU A 268 13.03 15.21 6.32
N PHE A 269 11.93 14.62 6.79
CA PHE A 269 10.77 14.31 5.94
C PHE A 269 9.91 15.55 5.66
N ASN A 270 9.72 16.43 6.64
CA ASN A 270 8.99 17.69 6.43
C ASN A 270 9.68 18.54 5.35
N THR A 271 11.01 18.68 5.44
CA THR A 271 11.81 19.36 4.42
C THR A 271 11.68 18.68 3.05
N TYR A 272 11.70 17.35 2.97
CA TYR A 272 11.46 16.64 1.72
C TYR A 272 10.10 16.99 1.10
N LEU A 273 9.03 16.97 1.89
CA LEU A 273 7.66 17.23 1.42
C LEU A 273 7.47 18.70 0.99
N GLU A 274 8.04 19.65 1.73
CA GLU A 274 8.06 21.07 1.35
C GLU A 274 8.84 21.29 0.05
N LEU A 275 9.99 20.63 -0.13
CA LEU A 275 10.76 20.68 -1.38
C LEU A 275 9.97 20.09 -2.56
N ILE A 276 9.22 18.99 -2.37
CA ILE A 276 8.32 18.46 -3.40
C ILE A 276 7.22 19.48 -3.75
N ALA A 277 6.63 20.16 -2.76
CA ALA A 277 5.63 21.21 -3.01
C ALA A 277 6.21 22.42 -3.77
N SER A 278 7.43 22.84 -3.43
CA SER A 278 8.17 23.88 -4.15
C SER A 278 8.51 23.45 -5.57
N PHE A 279 8.93 22.19 -5.78
CA PHE A 279 9.19 21.64 -7.11
C PHE A 279 7.95 21.67 -8.00
N VAL A 280 6.80 21.19 -7.50
CA VAL A 280 5.52 21.23 -8.23
C VAL A 280 5.12 22.66 -8.59
N THR A 281 5.30 23.61 -7.66
CA THR A 281 5.01 25.04 -7.88
C THR A 281 5.92 25.62 -8.96
N ALA A 282 7.23 25.38 -8.88
CA ALA A 282 8.20 25.85 -9.86
C ALA A 282 7.95 25.25 -11.26
N MET A 283 7.47 24.00 -11.35
CA MET A 283 7.04 23.40 -12.61
C MET A 283 5.84 24.13 -13.22
N LEU A 284 4.81 24.43 -12.41
CA LEU A 284 3.61 25.14 -12.84
C LEU A 284 3.91 26.59 -13.29
N GLU A 285 4.87 27.24 -12.63
CA GLU A 285 5.30 28.61 -12.96
C GLU A 285 6.36 28.66 -14.07
N ASN A 286 6.84 27.51 -14.55
CA ASN A 286 7.95 27.39 -15.49
C ASN A 286 9.23 28.12 -15.00
N ASN A 287 9.47 28.08 -13.69
CA ASN A 287 10.62 28.72 -13.05
C ASN A 287 11.84 27.78 -13.05
N VAL A 288 12.62 27.85 -14.13
CA VAL A 288 13.79 26.98 -14.35
C VAL A 288 14.89 27.18 -13.30
N GLU A 289 15.06 28.40 -12.80
CA GLU A 289 16.07 28.68 -11.76
C GLU A 289 15.71 27.96 -10.47
N GLU A 290 14.46 28.12 -10.02
CA GLU A 290 13.96 27.45 -8.82
C GLU A 290 13.94 25.92 -8.98
N LEU A 291 13.55 25.41 -10.15
CA LEU A 291 13.59 23.96 -10.42
C LEU A 291 15.00 23.37 -10.24
N ASN A 292 16.04 24.07 -10.70
CA ASN A 292 17.41 23.60 -10.52
C ASN A 292 17.87 23.65 -9.06
N LEU A 293 17.45 24.67 -8.31
CA LEU A 293 17.77 24.82 -6.90
C LEU A 293 17.07 23.74 -6.07
N VAL A 294 15.75 23.63 -6.16
CA VAL A 294 14.96 22.68 -5.39
C VAL A 294 15.32 21.22 -5.73
N THR A 295 15.65 20.92 -6.99
CA THR A 295 16.12 19.58 -7.38
C THR A 295 17.41 19.22 -6.66
N ARG A 296 18.37 20.14 -6.56
CA ARG A 296 19.61 19.90 -5.80
C ARG A 296 19.32 19.64 -4.33
N SER A 297 18.48 20.47 -3.72
CA SER A 297 18.11 20.32 -2.30
C SER A 297 17.34 19.02 -2.02
N LEU A 298 16.57 18.51 -2.98
CA LEU A 298 15.93 17.19 -2.86
C LEU A 298 16.96 16.04 -2.78
N TYR A 299 18.05 16.12 -3.57
CA TYR A 299 19.13 15.12 -3.51
C TYR A 299 19.97 15.27 -2.24
N GLU A 300 20.29 16.50 -1.82
CA GLU A 300 20.96 16.76 -0.54
C GLU A 300 20.15 16.20 0.65
N ASN A 301 18.84 16.44 0.66
CA ASN A 301 17.96 15.87 1.67
C ASN A 301 17.89 14.32 1.61
N ALA A 302 17.95 13.72 0.42
CA ALA A 302 18.03 12.27 0.29
C ALA A 302 19.33 11.71 0.90
N ASP A 303 20.46 12.41 0.75
CA ASP A 303 21.74 12.05 1.39
C ASP A 303 21.66 12.15 2.91
N GLU A 304 21.08 13.23 3.43
CA GLU A 304 20.86 13.41 4.87
C GLU A 304 19.96 12.32 5.46
N ARG A 305 18.86 11.97 4.77
CA ARG A 305 17.99 10.85 5.17
C ARG A 305 18.71 9.51 5.10
N ALA A 306 19.61 9.32 4.14
CA ALA A 306 20.38 8.10 4.02
C ALA A 306 21.34 7.91 5.21
N ALA A 307 22.11 8.96 5.53
CA ALA A 307 23.03 8.99 6.66
C ALA A 307 22.31 8.87 8.01
N ALA A 308 21.13 9.48 8.15
CA ALA A 308 20.32 9.35 9.36
C ALA A 308 19.89 7.91 9.61
N VAL A 309 19.39 7.20 8.58
CA VAL A 309 18.96 5.80 8.71
C VAL A 309 20.13 4.88 9.03
N SER A 310 21.29 5.01 8.38
CA SER A 310 22.46 4.17 8.67
C SER A 310 23.02 4.38 10.08
N ALA A 311 22.90 5.59 10.63
CA ALA A 311 23.29 5.89 12.01
C ALA A 311 22.35 5.29 13.07
N ILE A 312 21.08 5.04 12.72
CA ILE A 312 20.07 4.50 13.65
C ILE A 312 20.30 3.01 13.92
N ASN A 313 20.61 2.23 12.88
CA ASN A 313 20.65 0.79 12.97
C ASN A 313 21.85 0.22 12.19
N PRO A 314 22.76 -0.53 12.84
CA PRO A 314 23.93 -1.11 12.16
C PRO A 314 23.59 -2.09 11.02
N PHE A 315 22.35 -2.58 10.95
CA PHE A 315 21.88 -3.45 9.87
C PHE A 315 21.47 -2.68 8.61
N TRP A 316 21.42 -1.35 8.65
CA TRP A 316 21.09 -0.51 7.49
C TRP A 316 22.33 0.13 6.89
N GLN A 317 22.68 -0.31 5.69
CA GLN A 317 23.79 0.27 4.95
C GLN A 317 23.34 1.56 4.23
N GLU A 318 24.18 2.59 4.32
CA GLU A 318 23.88 3.91 3.76
C GLU A 318 23.77 3.89 2.22
N GLU A 319 24.71 3.28 1.52
CA GLU A 319 24.73 3.35 0.04
C GLU A 319 23.52 2.65 -0.60
N PRO A 320 23.17 1.40 -0.23
CA PRO A 320 21.97 0.76 -0.78
C PRO A 320 20.69 1.54 -0.47
N TRP A 321 20.63 2.17 0.71
CA TRP A 321 19.49 2.98 1.10
C TRP A 321 19.40 4.29 0.32
N ARG A 322 20.53 4.97 0.10
CA ARG A 322 20.64 6.16 -0.75
C ARG A 322 20.21 5.87 -2.19
N ASP A 323 20.60 4.72 -2.74
CA ASP A 323 20.21 4.31 -4.10
C ASP A 323 18.69 4.16 -4.24
N LEU A 324 18.02 3.60 -3.23
CA LEU A 324 16.55 3.50 -3.20
C LEU A 324 15.89 4.89 -3.11
N LEU A 325 16.42 5.79 -2.27
CA LEU A 325 15.92 7.17 -2.15
C LEU A 325 16.10 7.96 -3.45
N TYR A 326 17.23 7.81 -4.13
CA TYR A 326 17.49 8.43 -5.43
C TYR A 326 16.59 7.88 -6.53
N ALA A 327 16.36 6.56 -6.54
CA ALA A 327 15.43 5.94 -7.48
C ALA A 327 14.00 6.44 -7.27
N ASN A 328 13.54 6.51 -6.02
CA ASN A 328 12.24 7.09 -5.67
C ASN A 328 12.15 8.55 -6.16
N LEU A 329 13.10 9.40 -5.76
CA LEU A 329 13.11 10.82 -6.12
C LEU A 329 13.08 11.04 -7.64
N ARG A 330 13.90 10.30 -8.40
CA ARG A 330 13.93 10.41 -9.87
C ARG A 330 12.59 10.05 -10.49
N ASN A 331 11.96 8.96 -10.05
CA ASN A 331 10.65 8.56 -10.57
C ASN A 331 9.56 9.55 -10.12
N THR A 332 9.62 10.12 -8.92
CA THR A 332 8.68 11.17 -8.47
C THR A 332 8.79 12.45 -9.32
N ILE A 333 10.01 12.87 -9.66
CA ILE A 333 10.25 14.00 -10.58
C ILE A 333 9.70 13.69 -11.98
N GLU A 334 9.95 12.47 -12.48
CA GLU A 334 9.44 12.01 -13.79
C GLU A 334 7.90 11.96 -13.81
N GLU A 335 7.30 11.47 -12.73
CA GLU A 335 5.85 11.41 -12.53
C GLU A 335 5.23 12.82 -12.60
N SER A 336 5.81 13.78 -11.87
CA SER A 336 5.39 15.18 -11.89
C SER A 336 5.43 15.78 -13.30
N ASN A 337 6.48 15.46 -14.08
CA ASN A 337 6.57 15.89 -15.48
C ASN A 337 5.47 15.27 -16.34
N THR A 338 5.17 13.97 -16.18
CA THR A 338 4.09 13.34 -16.94
C THR A 338 2.70 13.91 -16.61
N PHE A 339 2.46 14.36 -15.38
CA PHE A 339 1.23 15.10 -15.05
C PHE A 339 1.17 16.45 -15.75
N LEU A 340 2.27 17.21 -15.75
CA LEU A 340 2.33 18.50 -16.43
C LEU A 340 2.13 18.38 -17.95
N THR A 341 2.68 17.34 -18.58
CA THR A 341 2.57 17.12 -20.04
C THR A 341 1.33 16.33 -20.45
N GLY A 342 0.57 15.75 -19.51
CA GLY A 342 -0.56 14.87 -19.79
C GLY A 342 -0.18 13.49 -20.35
N ASP A 343 1.06 13.04 -20.13
CA ASP A 343 1.55 11.72 -20.58
C ASP A 343 1.13 10.61 -19.59
N TYR A 344 -0.16 10.36 -19.51
CA TYR A 344 -0.75 9.49 -18.50
C TYR A 344 -0.45 8.00 -18.71
N GLU A 345 -0.18 7.55 -19.94
CA GLU A 345 0.21 6.16 -20.19
C GLU A 345 1.58 5.88 -19.55
N ARG A 346 2.58 6.73 -19.80
CA ARG A 346 3.88 6.63 -19.14
C ARG A 346 3.78 6.81 -17.63
N ASN A 347 2.87 7.66 -17.18
CA ASN A 347 2.64 7.90 -15.75
C ASN A 347 2.22 6.62 -15.00
N ILE A 348 1.42 5.73 -15.62
CA ILE A 348 1.01 4.45 -15.02
C ILE A 348 2.24 3.56 -14.76
N ASP A 349 3.17 3.49 -15.71
CA ASP A 349 4.41 2.72 -15.57
C ASP A 349 5.32 3.30 -14.48
N ILE A 350 5.45 4.63 -14.43
CA ILE A 350 6.24 5.32 -13.39
C ILE A 350 5.64 5.05 -12.01
N PHE A 351 4.31 5.17 -11.88
CA PHE A 351 3.64 4.95 -10.61
C PHE A 351 3.77 3.50 -10.14
N THR A 352 3.67 2.54 -11.06
CA THR A 352 3.96 1.13 -10.77
C THR A 352 5.37 0.96 -10.20
N ARG A 353 6.39 1.54 -10.87
CA ARG A 353 7.77 1.50 -10.38
C ARG A 353 7.94 2.15 -9.00
N LEU A 354 7.23 3.26 -8.73
CA LEU A 354 7.26 3.91 -7.41
C LEU A 354 6.72 2.99 -6.31
N LEU A 355 5.65 2.23 -6.59
CA LEU A 355 5.12 1.24 -5.66
C LEU A 355 6.11 0.07 -5.45
N ASP A 356 6.79 -0.39 -6.49
CA ASP A 356 7.81 -1.44 -6.38
C ASP A 356 9.05 -0.98 -5.57
N ILE A 357 9.43 0.29 -5.74
CA ILE A 357 10.48 0.93 -4.92
C ILE A 357 10.02 1.07 -3.47
N ALA A 358 8.75 1.40 -3.22
CA ALA A 358 8.18 1.45 -1.87
C ALA A 358 8.20 0.07 -1.20
N GLU A 359 7.86 -0.98 -1.94
CA GLU A 359 7.95 -2.36 -1.46
C GLU A 359 9.38 -2.76 -1.12
N THR A 360 10.33 -2.45 -2.00
CA THR A 360 11.76 -2.73 -1.79
C THR A 360 12.30 -1.98 -0.57
N SER A 361 11.95 -0.69 -0.43
CA SER A 361 12.31 0.16 0.70
C SER A 361 11.76 -0.38 2.03
N SER A 362 10.48 -0.80 2.01
CA SER A 362 9.83 -1.39 3.17
C SER A 362 10.49 -2.70 3.61
N THR A 363 10.90 -3.54 2.65
CA THR A 363 11.57 -4.82 2.92
C THR A 363 12.96 -4.61 3.51
N PHE A 364 13.73 -3.66 2.97
CA PHE A 364 15.04 -3.27 3.50
C PHE A 364 14.95 -2.84 4.97
N LEU A 365 14.00 -1.96 5.30
CA LEU A 365 13.82 -1.49 6.69
C LEU A 365 13.35 -2.62 7.61
N ALA A 366 12.35 -3.39 7.20
CA ALA A 366 11.80 -4.47 8.01
C ALA A 366 12.83 -5.55 8.34
N GLN A 367 13.69 -5.90 7.38
CA GLN A 367 14.80 -6.83 7.61
C GLN A 367 15.73 -6.31 8.71
N GLY A 368 16.20 -5.07 8.59
CA GLY A 368 17.12 -4.52 9.58
C GLY A 368 16.50 -4.35 10.97
N ILE A 369 15.19 -4.06 11.08
CA ILE A 369 14.50 -4.04 12.38
C ILE A 369 14.42 -5.45 12.97
N PHE A 370 14.05 -6.45 12.16
CA PHE A 370 13.97 -7.84 12.61
C PHE A 370 15.34 -8.33 13.12
N ASP A 371 16.41 -8.08 12.37
CA ASP A 371 17.77 -8.45 12.75
C ASP A 371 18.21 -7.73 14.03
N TYR A 372 17.87 -6.44 14.17
CA TYR A 372 18.15 -5.67 15.37
C TYR A 372 17.46 -6.24 16.62
N ILE A 373 16.17 -6.54 16.54
CA ILE A 373 15.40 -7.09 17.68
C ILE A 373 15.96 -8.45 18.08
N THR A 374 16.16 -9.34 17.11
CA THR A 374 16.57 -10.72 17.37
C THR A 374 18.01 -10.82 17.88
N GLN A 375 18.93 -9.97 17.40
CA GLN A 375 20.29 -9.87 17.95
C GLN A 375 20.27 -9.40 19.42
N ASN A 376 19.44 -8.41 19.75
CA ASN A 376 19.35 -7.90 21.12
C ASN A 376 18.71 -8.91 22.08
N GLN A 377 17.75 -9.70 21.62
CA GLN A 377 17.18 -10.81 22.41
C GLN A 377 18.23 -11.89 22.72
N GLN A 378 19.07 -12.25 21.75
CA GLN A 378 20.14 -13.24 21.94
C GLN A 378 21.20 -12.78 22.94
N THR A 379 21.56 -11.49 22.94
CA THR A 379 22.54 -10.93 23.89
C THR A 379 21.98 -10.75 25.30
N ALA A 380 20.66 -10.67 25.46
CA ALA A 380 19.97 -10.55 26.74
C ALA A 380 19.67 -11.90 27.42
N ALA A 381 19.79 -13.03 26.72
CA ALA A 381 19.60 -14.35 27.29
C ALA A 381 20.76 -14.70 28.25
N PRO A 382 20.49 -15.15 29.50
CA PRO A 382 21.54 -15.52 30.44
C PRO A 382 22.34 -16.72 29.90
N SER A 383 23.66 -16.57 29.88
CA SER A 383 24.66 -17.57 29.48
C SER A 383 24.68 -18.82 30.37
#